data_AF-A0A2N0PUJ4-F1
#
_entry.id   AF-A0A2N0PUJ4-F1
#
_cell.length_a   1.000
_cell.length_b   1.000
_cell.length_c   1.000
_cell.angle_alpha   90.00
_cell.angle_beta   90.00
_cell.angle_gamma   90.00
#
_symmetry.space_group_name_H-M   'P 1'
#
loop_
_entity.id
_entity.type
_entity.pdbx_description
1 polymer ?
#
loop_
_entity_poly.entity_id
_entity_poly.type
_entity_poly.pdbx_seq_one_letter_code
_entity_poly.pdbx_strand_id
1 'polypeptide(L)'
;MTNRNFHEDYPNNPYIYAQYTSGGKNFCSKYKIIALGHYPQNVKYTQKNKHGVQYQIPDGYIVKTEIAGQMLCCETKYTFADKVLYTIMWKEGRAEWMVSSERSASGAVSAFLKKTNRKKSQYSGTHVFGFDIEVLHQVRIEQFRKPSTDKVIIDKRKRPLNEVQSVSQQNKRYASFGKEAHEQIKQLIIKHQMVLESGNPICIYNMELGCENQIINIKYSSIIDNARLDAYVRACDEALLGRDGYRRLAAVEARLIREYQVAQRRIEITKSINDQIHIGILNFDKELNRQPILDDDDESQDNPDGIVVDEQEIGNGVYRSIRSLLKILIPIWNKLILQPGDTINLKLGGDGRNVGRKQNHVMITVCLLNEKDEVLKPDHQYW
;
A
#
# COMPACT_ATOMS: atom_id res chain seq x y z
N MET A 1 46.92 26.29 25.52
CA MET A 1 46.41 24.93 25.30
C MET A 1 46.16 24.27 26.64
N THR A 2 44.99 23.70 26.84
CA THR A 2 44.84 22.53 27.72
C THR A 2 44.22 21.46 26.85
N ASN A 3 45.03 20.88 25.95
CA ASN A 3 44.59 19.70 25.23
C ASN A 3 44.33 18.64 26.28
N ARG A 4 43.06 18.24 26.39
CA ARG A 4 42.67 17.13 27.24
C ARG A 4 42.95 15.86 26.45
N ASN A 5 43.72 14.98 27.05
CA ASN A 5 43.87 13.62 26.55
C ASN A 5 42.71 12.81 27.11
N PHE A 6 42.00 12.11 26.24
CA PHE A 6 40.87 11.26 26.60
C PHE A 6 41.28 9.79 26.52
N HIS A 7 40.94 9.03 27.54
CA HIS A 7 41.01 7.58 27.56
C HIS A 7 39.59 7.06 27.60
N GLU A 8 39.15 6.52 26.47
CA GLU A 8 37.77 6.16 26.19
C GLU A 8 37.68 4.87 25.38
N ASP A 9 36.68 4.06 25.69
CA ASP A 9 36.27 2.87 24.94
C ASP A 9 34.74 2.93 24.78
N TYR A 10 34.24 4.08 24.35
CA TYR A 10 32.81 4.33 24.16
C TYR A 10 32.41 3.89 22.74
N PRO A 11 31.29 3.16 22.53
CA PRO A 11 30.18 2.94 23.46
C PRO A 11 30.27 1.69 24.36
N ASN A 12 31.32 0.87 24.26
CA ASN A 12 31.46 -0.38 25.04
C ASN A 12 31.52 -0.12 26.56
N ASN A 13 32.14 1.00 26.93
CA ASN A 13 32.28 1.47 28.30
C ASN A 13 31.70 2.89 28.44
N PRO A 14 30.70 3.12 29.32
CA PRO A 14 30.10 4.44 29.52
C PRO A 14 31.02 5.41 30.28
N TYR A 15 32.17 4.95 30.79
CA TYR A 15 33.12 5.77 31.52
C TYR A 15 34.20 6.34 30.60
N ILE A 16 34.43 7.64 30.70
CA ILE A 16 35.47 8.36 29.95
C ILE A 16 36.37 9.09 30.94
N TYR A 17 37.67 8.93 30.79
CA TYR A 17 38.66 9.60 31.63
C TYR A 17 39.38 10.67 30.81
N ALA A 18 39.48 11.87 31.35
CA ALA A 18 40.21 12.95 30.70
C ALA A 18 41.30 13.49 31.61
N GLN A 19 42.46 13.77 31.04
CA GLN A 19 43.60 14.35 31.71
C GLN A 19 44.06 15.61 30.99
N TYR A 20 44.32 16.68 31.73
CA TYR A 20 45.02 17.83 31.17
C TYR A 20 45.97 18.46 32.18
N THR A 21 47.04 19.05 31.68
CA THR A 21 48.03 19.77 32.48
C THR A 21 47.82 21.26 32.34
N SER A 22 47.71 21.98 33.45
CA SER A 22 47.61 23.44 33.47
C SER A 22 48.47 24.00 34.60
N GLY A 23 49.39 24.92 34.27
CA GLY A 23 50.31 25.53 35.25
C GLY A 23 51.19 24.52 36.00
N GLY A 24 51.62 23.44 35.35
CA GLY A 24 52.44 22.38 35.96
C GLY A 24 51.68 21.38 36.84
N LYS A 25 50.35 21.52 36.99
CA LYS A 25 49.50 20.56 37.73
C LYS A 25 48.66 19.72 36.78
N ASN A 26 48.56 18.43 37.08
CA ASN A 26 47.72 17.49 36.34
C ASN A 26 46.31 17.44 36.93
N PHE A 27 45.31 17.63 36.08
CA PHE A 27 43.91 17.55 36.43
C PHE A 27 43.30 16.32 35.74
N CYS A 28 42.64 15.47 36.52
CA CYS A 28 41.88 14.33 36.03
C CYS A 28 40.38 14.61 36.17
N SER A 29 39.61 14.25 35.15
CA SER A 29 38.14 14.34 35.17
C SER A 29 37.57 13.01 34.72
N LYS A 30 36.60 12.51 35.47
CA LYS A 30 35.91 11.25 35.19
C LYS A 30 34.48 11.56 34.76
N TYR A 31 34.09 11.00 33.64
CA TYR A 31 32.75 11.11 33.07
C TYR A 31 32.09 9.74 33.08
N LYS A 32 30.78 9.71 33.34
CA LYS A 32 29.92 8.55 33.09
C LYS A 32 28.74 9.03 32.27
N ILE A 33 28.67 8.57 31.03
CA ILE A 33 27.55 8.89 30.13
C ILE A 33 26.32 8.10 30.57
N ILE A 34 25.24 8.81 30.89
CA ILE A 34 23.97 8.21 31.30
C ILE A 34 23.00 8.18 30.12
N ALA A 35 22.92 9.29 29.39
CA ALA A 35 22.16 9.40 28.15
C ALA A 35 22.98 10.23 27.17
N LEU A 36 23.22 9.71 25.95
CA LEU A 36 24.03 10.39 24.95
C LEU A 36 23.35 11.65 24.39
N GLY A 37 22.01 11.66 24.36
CA GLY A 37 21.23 12.70 23.69
C GLY A 37 21.42 12.71 22.17
N HIS A 38 20.74 13.63 21.49
CA HIS A 38 20.79 13.77 20.03
C HIS A 38 20.91 15.24 19.62
N TYR A 39 21.41 15.53 18.42
CA TYR A 39 21.41 16.90 17.91
C TYR A 39 20.06 17.23 17.27
N PRO A 40 19.32 18.25 17.75
CA PRO A 40 18.09 18.68 17.09
C PRO A 40 18.40 19.36 15.75
N GLN A 41 17.37 19.53 14.90
CA GLN A 41 17.52 20.12 13.57
C GLN A 41 18.16 21.52 13.62
N ASN A 42 17.79 22.33 14.61
CA ASN A 42 18.35 23.65 14.88
C ASN A 42 19.36 23.60 16.05
N VAL A 43 20.47 22.89 15.86
CA VAL A 43 21.47 22.69 16.92
C VAL A 43 22.09 24.01 17.40
N LYS A 44 22.10 24.23 18.72
CA LYS A 44 22.81 25.34 19.36
C LYS A 44 24.26 24.97 19.63
N TYR A 45 25.09 26.00 19.76
CA TYR A 45 26.53 25.87 19.96
C TYR A 45 26.96 26.53 21.27
N THR A 46 28.03 26.01 21.88
CA THR A 46 28.67 26.68 23.00
C THR A 46 29.24 28.03 22.55
N GLN A 47 29.46 28.95 23.49
CA GLN A 47 30.17 30.19 23.20
C GLN A 47 31.59 29.88 22.68
N LYS A 48 32.09 30.70 21.75
CA LYS A 48 33.46 30.59 21.24
C LYS A 48 34.44 30.72 22.39
N ASN A 49 35.34 29.75 22.52
CA ASN A 49 36.47 29.89 23.43
C ASN A 49 37.50 30.90 22.86
N LYS A 50 38.58 31.17 23.60
CA LYS A 50 39.65 32.09 23.19
C LYS A 50 40.33 31.74 21.85
N HIS A 51 40.11 30.52 21.36
CA HIS A 51 40.67 29.98 20.11
C HIS A 51 39.60 29.82 19.02
N GLY A 52 38.38 30.34 19.24
CA GLY A 52 37.29 30.30 18.26
C GLY A 52 36.51 28.99 18.17
N VAL A 53 36.84 27.97 18.98
CA VAL A 53 36.19 26.65 18.95
C VAL A 53 34.82 26.70 19.63
N GLN A 54 33.84 26.04 19.02
CA GLN A 54 32.49 25.85 19.54
C GLN A 54 32.09 24.38 19.43
N TYR A 55 31.27 23.92 20.37
CA TYR A 55 30.76 22.56 20.41
C TYR A 55 29.25 22.55 20.26
N GLN A 56 28.73 21.58 19.51
CA GLN A 56 27.30 21.36 19.36
C GLN A 56 26.69 20.83 20.66
N ILE A 57 25.49 21.31 20.99
CA ILE A 57 24.84 21.00 22.25
C ILE A 57 23.69 20.01 22.00
N PRO A 58 23.78 18.77 22.52
CA PRO A 58 22.75 17.76 22.34
C PRO A 58 21.51 18.02 23.21
N ASP A 59 20.36 17.59 22.73
CA ASP A 59 19.11 17.50 23.50
C ASP A 59 19.00 16.15 24.22
N GLY A 60 18.45 16.17 25.44
CA GLY A 60 18.28 14.98 26.29
C GLY A 60 19.59 14.31 26.71
N TYR A 61 20.70 15.05 26.73
CA TYR A 61 22.01 14.52 27.13
C TYR A 61 22.18 14.59 28.63
N ILE A 62 22.66 13.50 29.23
CA ILE A 62 22.88 13.35 30.67
C ILE A 62 24.25 12.72 30.90
N VAL A 63 25.09 13.41 31.67
CA VAL A 63 26.43 12.94 32.05
C VAL A 63 26.67 13.16 33.53
N LYS A 64 27.31 12.17 34.18
CA LYS A 64 27.86 12.36 35.52
C LYS A 64 29.34 12.73 35.41
N THR A 65 29.73 13.84 36.00
CA THR A 65 31.11 14.34 35.97
C THR A 65 31.64 14.48 37.38
N GLU A 66 32.81 13.91 37.64
CA GLU A 66 33.52 14.07 38.90
C GLU A 66 34.41 15.31 38.86
N ILE A 67 34.16 16.26 39.77
CA ILE A 67 34.96 17.48 39.90
C ILE A 67 35.34 17.66 41.36
N ALA A 68 36.65 17.71 41.63
CA ALA A 68 37.22 17.93 42.97
C ALA A 68 36.60 16.99 44.05
N GLY A 69 36.42 15.71 43.71
CA GLY A 69 35.88 14.68 44.61
C GLY A 69 34.35 14.72 44.78
N GLN A 70 33.64 15.57 44.03
CA GLN A 70 32.17 15.63 44.03
C GLN A 70 31.60 15.20 42.68
N MET A 71 30.61 14.32 42.73
CA MET A 71 29.88 13.87 41.56
C MET A 71 28.74 14.83 41.23
N LEU A 72 28.78 15.40 40.02
CA LEU A 72 27.73 16.24 39.46
C LEU A 72 26.99 15.45 38.38
N CYS A 73 25.67 15.59 38.30
CA CYS A 73 24.86 15.10 37.20
C CYS A 73 24.43 16.30 36.36
N CYS A 74 24.93 16.37 35.12
CA CYS A 74 24.70 17.46 34.20
C CYS A 74 23.73 17.00 33.12
N GLU A 75 22.72 17.82 32.84
CA GLU A 75 21.69 17.57 31.85
C GLU A 75 21.52 18.76 30.91
N THR A 76 21.33 18.50 29.62
CA THR A 76 20.85 19.50 28.65
C THR A 76 19.51 19.11 28.07
N LYS A 77 18.59 20.07 28.07
CA LYS A 77 17.24 19.90 27.51
C LYS A 77 16.84 21.13 26.71
N TYR A 78 16.37 20.92 25.49
CA TYR A 78 15.80 21.97 24.66
C TYR A 78 14.36 22.24 25.10
N THR A 79 14.01 23.52 25.13
CA THR A 79 12.66 24.01 25.40
C THR A 79 11.93 24.24 24.07
N PHE A 80 10.59 24.32 24.11
CA PHE A 80 9.76 24.63 22.93
C PHE A 80 10.12 25.97 22.25
N ALA A 81 10.88 26.85 22.91
CA ALA A 81 11.35 28.12 22.36
C ALA A 81 12.77 28.05 21.76
N ASP A 82 13.27 26.85 21.41
CA ASP A 82 14.63 26.62 20.90
C ASP A 82 15.76 27.13 21.82
N LYS A 83 15.48 27.27 23.12
CA LYS A 83 16.48 27.58 24.15
C LYS A 83 16.92 26.30 24.84
N VAL A 84 18.21 26.23 25.18
CA VAL A 84 18.77 25.10 25.93
C VAL A 84 18.77 25.43 27.42
N LEU A 85 18.16 24.57 28.21
CA LEU A 85 18.27 24.56 29.66
C LEU A 85 19.44 23.65 30.07
N TYR A 86 20.39 24.21 30.80
CA TYR A 86 21.54 23.51 31.36
C TYR A 86 21.29 23.28 32.84
N THR A 87 21.20 22.03 33.26
CA THR A 87 20.90 21.65 34.65
C THR A 87 22.09 20.93 35.27
N ILE A 88 22.43 21.29 36.51
CA ILE A 88 23.42 20.60 37.33
C ILE A 88 22.74 20.16 38.61
N MET A 89 22.76 18.85 38.86
CA MET A 89 22.29 18.23 40.09
C MET A 89 23.48 17.66 40.86
N TRP A 90 23.46 17.80 42.18
CA TRP A 90 24.46 17.18 43.05
C TRP A 90 23.85 16.74 44.37
N LYS A 91 24.51 15.80 45.03
CA LYS A 91 24.13 15.34 46.37
C LYS A 91 25.05 15.94 47.41
N GLU A 92 24.46 16.32 48.54
CA GLU A 92 25.17 16.72 49.75
C GLU A 92 24.49 16.02 50.93
N GLY A 93 25.13 14.96 51.44
CA GLY A 93 24.49 14.04 52.39
C GLY A 93 23.28 13.33 51.76
N ARG A 94 22.12 13.44 52.41
CA ARG A 94 20.84 12.89 51.91
C ARG A 94 20.05 13.85 51.01
N ALA A 95 20.48 15.11 50.89
CA ALA A 95 19.79 16.12 50.12
C ALA A 95 20.28 16.13 48.67
N GLU A 96 19.34 16.25 47.73
CA GLU A 96 19.59 16.52 46.32
C GLU A 96 19.37 18.00 46.04
N TRP A 97 20.38 18.63 45.46
CA TRP A 97 20.35 20.03 45.07
C TRP A 97 20.41 20.15 43.55
N MET A 98 19.77 21.20 43.03
CA MET A 98 19.70 21.47 41.60
C MET A 98 19.90 22.96 41.34
N VAL A 99 20.65 23.28 40.30
CA VAL A 99 20.68 24.61 39.67
C VAL A 99 20.51 24.46 38.17
N SER A 100 19.90 25.47 37.56
CA SER A 100 19.73 25.52 36.12
C SER A 100 20.11 26.89 35.56
N SER A 101 20.43 26.94 34.27
CA SER A 101 20.66 28.17 33.53
C SER A 101 20.12 28.03 32.12
N GLU A 102 19.45 29.05 31.61
CA GLU A 102 19.09 29.15 30.18
C GLU A 102 20.14 29.88 29.35
N ARG A 103 21.15 30.47 30.00
CA ARG A 103 22.13 31.33 29.32
C ARG A 103 23.29 30.53 28.73
N SER A 104 23.88 29.63 29.49
CA SER A 104 24.97 28.75 29.06
C SER A 104 25.32 27.70 30.11
N ALA A 105 26.04 26.65 29.70
CA ALA A 105 26.63 25.68 30.62
C ALA A 105 27.54 26.32 31.68
N SER A 106 28.35 27.32 31.29
CA SER A 106 29.17 28.08 32.25
C SER A 106 28.31 28.90 33.22
N GLY A 107 27.13 29.36 32.79
CA GLY A 107 26.13 29.98 33.65
C GLY A 107 25.63 29.03 34.74
N ALA A 108 25.31 27.79 34.38
CA ALA A 108 24.90 26.76 35.33
C ALA A 108 26.04 26.40 36.31
N VAL A 109 27.27 26.27 35.82
CA VAL A 109 28.46 26.04 36.67
C VAL A 109 28.70 27.20 37.63
N SER A 110 28.55 28.45 37.17
CA SER A 110 28.68 29.63 38.05
C SER A 110 27.61 29.64 39.14
N ALA A 111 26.37 29.27 38.81
CA ALA A 111 25.30 29.14 39.80
C ALA A 111 25.61 28.05 40.86
N PHE A 112 26.12 26.90 40.42
CA PHE A 112 26.57 25.82 41.30
C PHE A 112 27.70 26.27 42.25
N LEU A 113 28.72 26.94 41.72
CA LEU A 113 29.87 27.42 42.52
C LEU A 113 29.47 28.50 43.53
N LYS A 114 28.51 29.36 43.18
CA LYS A 114 27.93 30.33 44.12
C LYS A 114 27.18 29.63 45.25
N LYS A 115 26.41 28.58 44.94
CA LYS A 115 25.62 27.83 45.93
C LYS A 115 26.50 27.01 46.89
N THR A 116 27.64 26.51 46.41
CA THR A 116 28.59 25.70 47.19
C THR A 116 29.73 26.50 47.85
N ASN A 117 29.66 27.84 47.83
CA ASN A 117 30.71 28.75 48.36
C ASN A 117 32.12 28.56 47.74
N ARG A 118 32.22 27.95 46.55
CA ARG A 118 33.49 27.69 45.83
C ARG A 118 33.82 28.76 44.79
N LYS A 119 33.61 30.04 45.11
CA LYS A 119 33.75 31.17 44.16
C LYS A 119 35.14 31.35 43.56
N LYS A 120 36.18 30.79 44.17
CA LYS A 120 37.58 30.87 43.69
C LYS A 120 37.92 29.85 42.59
N SER A 121 37.07 28.85 42.36
CA SER A 121 37.30 27.83 41.33
C SER A 121 36.70 28.28 39.99
N GLN A 122 37.48 28.25 38.91
CA GLN A 122 36.99 28.55 37.57
C GLN A 122 36.90 27.26 36.75
N TYR A 123 35.78 26.55 36.84
CA TYR A 123 35.51 25.39 35.98
C TYR A 123 34.86 25.83 34.67
N SER A 124 35.32 25.25 33.56
CA SER A 124 34.74 25.46 32.24
C SER A 124 33.42 24.70 32.11
N GLY A 125 32.33 25.37 31.74
CA GLY A 125 31.04 24.73 31.46
C GLY A 125 31.16 23.62 30.42
N THR A 126 31.97 23.84 29.37
CA THR A 126 32.27 22.84 28.35
C THR A 126 32.90 21.59 28.95
N HIS A 127 33.84 21.74 29.90
CA HIS A 127 34.48 20.59 30.55
C HIS A 127 33.54 19.89 31.54
N VAL A 128 32.74 20.64 32.30
CA VAL A 128 31.81 20.04 33.28
C VAL A 128 30.76 19.18 32.56
N PHE A 129 30.23 19.67 31.44
CA PHE A 129 29.28 18.93 30.61
C PHE A 129 29.95 17.96 29.62
N GLY A 130 31.26 18.03 29.43
CA GLY A 130 31.99 17.16 28.51
C GLY A 130 31.61 17.34 27.03
N PHE A 131 31.25 18.56 26.61
CA PHE A 131 30.91 18.82 25.20
C PHE A 131 32.14 18.73 24.27
N ASP A 132 33.34 18.79 24.84
CA ASP A 132 34.62 18.67 24.14
C ASP A 132 35.08 17.21 23.95
N ILE A 133 34.30 16.22 24.41
CA ILE A 133 34.60 14.80 24.20
C ILE A 133 34.22 14.41 22.76
N GLU A 134 35.23 14.20 21.92
CA GLU A 134 35.05 14.00 20.48
C GLU A 134 34.36 12.67 20.13
N VAL A 135 34.65 11.56 20.82
CA VAL A 135 33.99 10.27 20.52
C VAL A 135 32.47 10.35 20.69
N LEU A 136 31.97 11.14 21.65
CA LEU A 136 30.53 11.32 21.83
C LEU A 136 29.89 12.09 20.68
N HIS A 137 30.63 13.03 20.09
CA HIS A 137 30.18 13.74 18.89
C HIS A 137 30.13 12.79 17.69
N GLN A 138 31.17 11.98 17.48
CA GLN A 138 31.22 11.01 16.39
C GLN A 138 30.10 9.98 16.49
N VAL A 139 29.90 9.38 17.68
CA VAL A 139 28.82 8.40 17.88
C VAL A 139 27.43 9.03 17.68
N ARG A 140 27.22 10.30 18.03
CA ARG A 140 25.95 11.00 17.73
C ARG A 140 25.73 11.18 16.23
N ILE A 141 26.78 11.52 15.47
CA ILE A 141 26.69 11.63 14.01
C ILE A 141 26.49 10.25 13.38
N GLU A 142 27.14 9.22 13.88
CA GLU A 142 27.03 7.84 13.38
C GLU A 142 25.66 7.23 13.67
N GLN A 143 25.05 7.53 14.83
CA GLN A 143 23.65 7.17 15.11
C GLN A 143 22.68 7.86 14.14
N PHE A 144 23.02 9.05 13.64
CA PHE A 144 22.31 9.72 12.54
C PHE A 144 22.66 9.16 11.14
N ARG A 145 23.77 8.42 10.99
CA ARG A 145 24.18 7.78 9.73
C ARG A 145 23.74 6.32 9.60
N LYS A 146 23.29 5.65 10.67
CA LYS A 146 22.47 4.43 10.52
C LYS A 146 21.26 4.81 9.66
N PRO A 147 20.83 3.98 8.70
CA PRO A 147 19.93 4.38 7.63
C PRO A 147 18.53 4.57 8.21
N SER A 148 18.31 5.69 8.89
CA SER A 148 17.00 6.31 8.95
C SER A 148 16.64 6.56 7.49
N THR A 149 15.62 5.84 7.02
CA THR A 149 14.68 6.27 5.99
C THR A 149 15.11 7.53 5.29
N ASP A 150 15.43 7.38 4.01
CA ASP A 150 15.65 8.46 3.05
C ASP A 150 15.09 9.78 3.55
N LYS A 151 15.94 10.83 3.58
CA LYS A 151 15.41 12.18 3.47
C LYS A 151 14.50 12.15 2.25
N VAL A 152 13.20 11.96 2.45
CA VAL A 152 12.21 12.09 1.40
C VAL A 152 12.40 13.52 0.96
N ILE A 153 13.08 13.71 -0.17
CA ILE A 153 13.17 15.00 -0.83
C ILE A 153 11.73 15.25 -1.27
N ILE A 154 10.95 15.91 -0.41
CA ILE A 154 9.63 16.38 -0.76
C ILE A 154 9.88 17.38 -1.88
N ASP A 155 9.57 16.98 -3.12
CA ASP A 155 9.64 17.89 -4.25
C ASP A 155 8.68 19.04 -3.97
N LYS A 156 9.23 20.19 -3.58
CA LYS A 156 8.46 21.38 -3.19
C LYS A 156 7.56 21.89 -4.33
N ARG A 157 7.76 21.43 -5.57
CA ARG A 157 6.87 21.69 -6.71
C ARG A 157 5.57 20.88 -6.63
N LYS A 158 5.56 19.74 -5.94
CA LYS A 158 4.37 18.92 -5.72
C LYS A 158 3.61 19.45 -4.50
N ARG A 159 2.48 20.12 -4.75
CA ARG A 159 1.51 20.49 -3.72
C ARG A 159 1.10 19.27 -2.87
N PRO A 160 0.79 19.41 -1.58
CA PRO A 160 0.12 18.37 -0.80
C PRO A 160 -1.10 17.75 -1.51
N LEU A 161 -1.41 16.48 -1.22
CA LEU A 161 -2.48 15.75 -1.92
C LEU A 161 -3.87 16.33 -1.63
N ASN A 162 -4.11 16.83 -0.41
CA ASN A 162 -5.34 17.52 0.01
C ASN A 162 -5.57 18.85 -0.72
N GLU A 163 -4.52 19.50 -1.25
CA GLU A 163 -4.63 20.72 -2.06
C GLU A 163 -4.96 20.44 -3.54
N VAL A 164 -4.90 19.17 -3.96
CA VAL A 164 -5.25 18.77 -5.32
C VAL A 164 -6.75 18.52 -5.41
N GLN A 165 -7.50 19.51 -5.89
CA GLN A 165 -8.96 19.41 -6.01
C GLN A 165 -9.42 18.46 -7.13
N SER A 166 -8.59 18.21 -8.15
CA SER A 166 -8.96 17.36 -9.29
C SER A 166 -8.63 15.88 -9.04
N VAL A 167 -9.65 15.02 -9.09
CA VAL A 167 -9.51 13.56 -9.02
C VAL A 167 -8.54 13.03 -10.08
N SER A 168 -8.56 13.58 -11.30
CA SER A 168 -7.64 13.19 -12.37
C SER A 168 -6.18 13.46 -12.01
N GLN A 169 -5.89 14.60 -11.38
CA GLN A 169 -4.54 14.93 -10.92
C GLN A 169 -4.09 14.03 -9.75
N GLN A 170 -5.00 13.70 -8.83
CA GLN A 170 -4.72 12.73 -7.76
C GLN A 170 -4.39 11.34 -8.34
N ASN A 171 -5.19 10.86 -9.31
CA ASN A 171 -4.96 9.58 -9.98
C ASN A 171 -3.60 9.52 -10.69
N LYS A 172 -3.18 10.60 -11.35
CA LYS A 172 -1.84 10.69 -11.95
C LYS A 172 -0.72 10.56 -10.91
N ARG A 173 -0.92 11.11 -9.72
CA ARG A 173 0.05 10.98 -8.62
C ARG A 173 0.11 9.56 -8.08
N TYR A 174 -1.04 8.93 -7.85
CA TYR A 174 -1.08 7.53 -7.42
C TYR A 174 -0.42 6.60 -8.45
N ALA A 175 -0.64 6.85 -9.75
CA ALA A 175 0.01 6.08 -10.81
C ALA A 175 1.54 6.25 -10.81
N SER A 176 2.03 7.50 -10.66
CA SER A 176 3.48 7.77 -10.55
C SER A 176 4.10 7.11 -9.33
N PHE A 177 3.45 7.26 -8.17
CA PHE A 177 3.88 6.64 -6.92
C PHE A 177 3.91 5.12 -7.04
N GLY A 178 2.86 4.52 -7.61
CA GLY A 178 2.78 3.09 -7.82
C GLY A 178 3.95 2.59 -8.67
N LYS A 179 4.24 3.26 -9.79
CA LYS A 179 5.36 2.89 -10.66
C LYS A 179 6.70 2.93 -9.92
N GLU A 180 6.98 3.98 -9.16
CA GLU A 180 8.20 4.11 -8.38
C GLU A 180 8.29 3.04 -7.27
N ALA A 181 7.19 2.80 -6.55
CA ALA A 181 7.13 1.78 -5.51
C ALA A 181 7.33 0.37 -6.07
N HIS A 182 6.76 0.07 -7.24
CA HIS A 182 6.94 -1.22 -7.92
C HIS A 182 8.41 -1.52 -8.20
N GLU A 183 9.16 -0.55 -8.76
CA GLU A 183 10.57 -0.74 -9.06
C GLU A 183 11.42 -0.93 -7.81
N GLN A 184 11.17 -0.15 -6.75
CA GLN A 184 11.88 -0.30 -5.49
C GLN A 184 11.62 -1.67 -4.86
N ILE A 185 10.36 -2.12 -4.84
CA ILE A 185 10.01 -3.41 -4.26
C ILE A 185 10.54 -4.56 -5.13
N LYS A 186 10.55 -4.43 -6.46
CA LYS A 186 11.18 -5.40 -7.36
C LYS A 186 12.66 -5.59 -7.04
N GLN A 187 13.39 -4.50 -6.78
CA GLN A 187 14.79 -4.58 -6.35
C GLN A 187 14.93 -5.30 -4.99
N LEU A 188 14.03 -5.02 -4.04
CA LEU A 188 14.01 -5.72 -2.74
C LEU A 188 13.73 -7.21 -2.89
N ILE A 189 12.77 -7.60 -3.73
CA ILE A 189 12.42 -9.00 -4.01
C ILE A 189 13.66 -9.77 -4.50
N ILE A 190 14.41 -9.20 -5.44
CA ILE A 190 15.66 -9.78 -5.94
C ILE A 190 16.72 -9.86 -4.84
N LYS A 191 16.92 -8.76 -4.10
CA LYS A 191 17.89 -8.69 -2.99
C LYS A 191 17.65 -9.76 -1.93
N HIS A 192 16.38 -10.07 -1.66
CA HIS A 192 15.96 -11.05 -0.65
C HIS A 192 15.75 -12.45 -1.22
N GLN A 193 16.14 -12.71 -2.48
CA GLN A 193 16.00 -14.01 -3.14
C GLN A 193 14.58 -14.59 -3.08
N MET A 194 13.57 -13.73 -3.17
CA MET A 194 12.17 -14.17 -3.19
C MET A 194 11.78 -14.64 -4.61
N VAL A 195 12.41 -15.74 -5.03
CA VAL A 195 12.22 -16.41 -6.32
C VAL A 195 11.52 -17.76 -6.12
N LEU A 196 10.62 -18.09 -7.02
CA LEU A 196 9.94 -19.39 -7.10
C LEU A 196 10.90 -20.47 -7.61
N GLU A 197 10.54 -21.74 -7.45
CA GLU A 197 11.30 -22.88 -8.00
C GLU A 197 11.47 -22.80 -9.54
N SER A 198 10.54 -22.13 -10.23
CA SER A 198 10.60 -21.84 -11.66
C SER A 198 11.63 -20.77 -12.04
N GLY A 199 12.35 -20.19 -11.07
CA GLY A 199 13.28 -19.08 -11.26
C GLY A 199 12.63 -17.70 -11.38
N ASN A 200 11.29 -17.64 -11.40
CA ASN A 200 10.55 -16.38 -11.49
C ASN A 200 10.47 -15.69 -10.12
N PRO A 201 10.81 -14.38 -10.01
CA PRO A 201 10.60 -13.63 -8.78
C PRO A 201 9.11 -13.50 -8.46
N ILE A 202 8.77 -13.44 -7.18
CA ILE A 202 7.40 -13.08 -6.77
C ILE A 202 7.06 -11.68 -7.30
N CYS A 203 5.78 -11.43 -7.57
CA CYS A 203 5.31 -10.14 -8.06
C CYS A 203 4.27 -9.54 -7.12
N ILE A 204 4.21 -8.20 -7.09
CA ILE A 204 3.14 -7.49 -6.38
C ILE A 204 1.92 -7.46 -7.29
N TYR A 205 0.80 -7.97 -6.81
CA TYR A 205 -0.45 -7.97 -7.57
C TYR A 205 -1.22 -6.65 -7.37
N ASN A 206 -1.32 -6.20 -6.12
CA ASN A 206 -2.03 -4.99 -5.70
C ASN A 206 -1.34 -4.32 -4.50
N MET A 207 -1.62 -3.04 -4.31
CA MET A 207 -1.20 -2.24 -3.16
C MET A 207 -2.37 -1.38 -2.69
N GLU A 208 -2.79 -1.57 -1.44
CA GLU A 208 -3.86 -0.80 -0.80
C GLU A 208 -3.24 0.32 0.05
N LEU A 209 -3.66 1.55 -0.20
CA LEU A 209 -3.24 2.76 0.52
C LEU A 209 -4.46 3.33 1.25
N GLY A 210 -4.34 3.54 2.56
CA GLY A 210 -5.34 4.25 3.36
C GLY A 210 -5.12 5.75 3.30
N CYS A 211 -6.11 6.52 2.86
CA CYS A 211 -6.12 7.97 2.90
C CYS A 211 -7.42 8.43 3.56
N GLU A 212 -7.34 8.85 4.83
CA GLU A 212 -8.51 9.18 5.66
C GLU A 212 -9.55 8.04 5.64
N ASN A 213 -10.74 8.27 5.10
CA ASN A 213 -11.83 7.31 4.98
C ASN A 213 -11.87 6.61 3.61
N GLN A 214 -10.84 6.75 2.78
CA GLN A 214 -10.77 6.16 1.45
C GLN A 214 -9.63 5.13 1.36
N ILE A 215 -9.93 4.00 0.72
CA ILE A 215 -8.93 3.00 0.35
C ILE A 215 -8.63 3.16 -1.13
N ILE A 216 -7.38 3.47 -1.45
CA ILE A 216 -6.89 3.56 -2.82
C ILE A 216 -6.17 2.26 -3.15
N ASN A 217 -6.62 1.57 -4.20
CA ASN A 217 -5.99 0.32 -4.63
C ASN A 217 -5.23 0.55 -5.95
N ILE A 218 -3.90 0.37 -5.90
CA ILE A 218 -3.02 0.38 -7.06
C ILE A 218 -2.85 -1.07 -7.53
N LYS A 219 -3.37 -1.40 -8.71
CA LYS A 219 -3.24 -2.72 -9.33
C LYS A 219 -2.05 -2.73 -10.30
N TYR A 220 -1.12 -3.66 -10.14
CA TYR A 220 0.11 -3.75 -10.94
C TYR A 220 0.02 -4.77 -12.07
N SER A 221 -0.65 -5.88 -11.83
CA SER A 221 -0.91 -6.90 -12.83
C SER A 221 -2.33 -6.75 -13.38
N SER A 222 -2.43 -6.55 -14.69
CA SER A 222 -3.68 -6.55 -15.44
C SER A 222 -4.13 -7.93 -15.88
N ILE A 223 -3.30 -8.97 -15.67
CA ILE A 223 -3.62 -10.35 -16.00
C ILE A 223 -4.59 -10.85 -14.93
N ILE A 224 -5.85 -10.48 -15.12
CA ILE A 224 -6.96 -11.19 -14.55
C ILE A 224 -7.14 -12.38 -15.49
N ASP A 225 -6.90 -13.58 -14.98
CA ASP A 225 -7.17 -14.80 -15.73
C ASP A 225 -8.64 -14.82 -16.19
N ASN A 226 -8.89 -15.30 -17.39
CA ASN A 226 -10.24 -15.45 -17.94
C ASN A 226 -11.11 -16.29 -17.02
N ALA A 227 -10.56 -17.31 -16.35
CA ALA A 227 -11.29 -18.10 -15.37
C ALA A 227 -11.87 -17.24 -14.23
N ARG A 228 -11.12 -16.21 -13.81
CA ARG A 228 -11.60 -15.25 -12.82
C ARG A 228 -12.70 -14.36 -13.41
N LEU A 229 -12.53 -13.80 -14.60
CA LEU A 229 -13.60 -13.00 -15.24
C LEU A 229 -14.86 -13.81 -15.48
N ASP A 230 -14.73 -15.07 -15.90
CA ASP A 230 -15.84 -16.00 -16.14
C ASP A 230 -16.63 -16.26 -14.85
N ALA A 231 -15.94 -16.40 -13.70
CA ALA A 231 -16.60 -16.53 -12.40
C ALA A 231 -17.41 -15.27 -12.04
N TYR A 232 -16.92 -14.08 -12.36
CA TYR A 232 -17.66 -12.83 -12.12
C TYR A 232 -18.88 -12.70 -13.04
N VAL A 233 -18.74 -13.03 -14.33
CA VAL A 233 -19.87 -13.03 -15.27
C VAL A 233 -20.94 -14.00 -14.79
N ARG A 234 -20.54 -15.23 -14.43
CA ARG A 234 -21.42 -16.27 -13.88
C ARG A 234 -22.14 -15.79 -12.61
N ALA A 235 -21.41 -15.26 -11.63
CA ALA A 235 -22.01 -14.79 -10.38
C ALA A 235 -23.02 -13.66 -10.63
N CYS A 236 -22.76 -12.77 -11.58
CA CYS A 236 -23.73 -11.75 -11.99
C CYS A 236 -24.98 -12.37 -12.62
N ASP A 237 -24.83 -13.39 -13.46
CA ASP A 237 -25.97 -14.08 -14.11
C ASP A 237 -26.81 -14.87 -13.11
N GLU A 238 -26.18 -15.67 -12.25
CA GLU A 238 -26.85 -16.48 -11.23
C GLU A 238 -27.56 -15.60 -10.18
N ALA A 239 -26.96 -14.47 -9.80
CA ALA A 239 -27.57 -13.53 -8.85
C ALA A 239 -28.55 -12.54 -9.51
N LEU A 240 -28.76 -12.62 -10.82
CA LEU A 240 -29.53 -11.63 -11.61
C LEU A 240 -29.07 -10.18 -11.36
N LEU A 241 -27.76 -10.01 -11.13
CA LEU A 241 -27.17 -8.73 -10.78
C LEU A 241 -26.99 -7.88 -12.03
N GLY A 242 -27.89 -6.92 -12.20
CA GLY A 242 -27.83 -5.97 -13.31
C GLY A 242 -26.54 -5.17 -13.34
N ARG A 243 -26.17 -4.71 -14.54
CA ARG A 243 -24.96 -3.92 -14.81
C ARG A 243 -24.75 -2.75 -13.84
N ASP A 244 -25.81 -1.97 -13.60
CA ASP A 244 -25.74 -0.82 -12.69
C ASP A 244 -25.56 -1.22 -11.23
N GLY A 245 -26.19 -2.33 -10.81
CA GLY A 245 -26.02 -2.90 -9.48
C GLY A 245 -24.58 -3.32 -9.23
N TYR A 246 -24.00 -4.09 -10.15
CA TYR A 246 -22.58 -4.47 -10.07
C TYR A 246 -21.65 -3.26 -10.10
N ARG A 247 -21.94 -2.26 -10.96
CA ARG A 247 -21.15 -1.02 -11.04
C ARG A 247 -21.09 -0.27 -9.70
N ARG A 248 -22.22 -0.14 -9.01
CA ARG A 248 -22.27 0.51 -7.68
C ARG A 248 -21.53 -0.31 -6.63
N LEU A 249 -21.67 -1.63 -6.64
CA LEU A 249 -20.95 -2.53 -5.74
C LEU A 249 -19.43 -2.43 -5.93
N ALA A 250 -18.96 -2.50 -7.18
CA ALA A 250 -17.54 -2.38 -7.53
C ALA A 250 -16.98 -0.95 -7.37
N ALA A 251 -17.83 0.05 -7.15
CA ALA A 251 -17.38 1.39 -6.78
C ALA A 251 -17.00 1.49 -5.30
N VAL A 252 -17.65 0.70 -4.44
CA VAL A 252 -17.41 0.68 -2.99
C VAL A 252 -16.34 -0.35 -2.61
N GLU A 253 -16.35 -1.53 -3.23
CA GLU A 253 -15.36 -2.58 -2.96
C GLU A 253 -14.21 -2.52 -4.00
N ALA A 254 -13.06 -2.02 -3.57
CA ALA A 254 -11.89 -1.83 -4.43
C ALA A 254 -11.29 -3.15 -4.96
N ARG A 255 -11.54 -4.27 -4.28
CA ARG A 255 -11.06 -5.60 -4.68
C ARG A 255 -11.85 -6.20 -5.84
N LEU A 256 -13.06 -5.72 -6.10
CA LEU A 256 -13.84 -6.19 -7.24
C LEU A 256 -13.24 -5.75 -8.57
N ILE A 257 -13.55 -6.54 -9.60
CA ILE A 257 -13.20 -6.25 -10.98
C ILE A 257 -14.08 -5.10 -11.46
N ARG A 258 -13.51 -4.19 -12.26
CA ARG A 258 -14.29 -3.07 -12.79
C ARG A 258 -15.33 -3.56 -13.78
N GLU A 259 -16.50 -2.95 -13.75
CA GLU A 259 -17.67 -3.34 -14.55
C GLU A 259 -17.34 -3.51 -16.04
N TYR A 260 -16.58 -2.58 -16.62
CA TYR A 260 -16.22 -2.64 -18.05
C TYR A 260 -15.46 -3.91 -18.44
N GLN A 261 -14.65 -4.49 -17.53
CA GLN A 261 -13.91 -5.73 -17.81
C GLN A 261 -14.86 -6.93 -17.80
N VAL A 262 -15.83 -6.94 -16.89
CA VAL A 262 -16.87 -7.97 -16.82
C VAL A 262 -17.79 -7.88 -18.06
N ALA A 263 -18.15 -6.66 -18.47
CA ALA A 263 -18.92 -6.42 -19.68
C ALA A 263 -18.15 -6.85 -20.94
N GLN A 264 -16.87 -6.51 -21.05
CA GLN A 264 -16.03 -6.93 -22.16
C GLN A 264 -15.95 -8.46 -22.24
N ARG A 265 -15.75 -9.13 -21.11
CA ARG A 265 -15.74 -10.60 -21.07
C ARG A 265 -17.08 -11.19 -21.51
N ARG A 266 -18.20 -10.58 -21.11
CA ARG A 266 -19.54 -10.99 -21.56
C ARG A 266 -19.71 -10.86 -23.08
N ILE A 267 -19.14 -9.82 -23.69
CA ILE A 267 -19.14 -9.64 -25.15
C ILE A 267 -18.32 -10.76 -25.81
N GLU A 268 -17.12 -11.06 -25.30
CA GLU A 268 -16.28 -12.15 -25.80
C GLU A 268 -16.97 -13.52 -25.71
N ILE A 269 -17.62 -13.80 -24.58
CA ILE A 269 -18.41 -15.02 -24.39
C ILE A 269 -19.55 -15.07 -25.41
N THR A 270 -20.30 -13.97 -25.57
CA THR A 270 -21.38 -13.88 -26.55
C THR A 270 -20.88 -14.14 -27.97
N LYS A 271 -19.71 -13.59 -28.34
CA LYS A 271 -19.09 -13.83 -29.64
C LYS A 271 -18.75 -15.31 -29.83
N SER A 272 -18.10 -15.92 -28.84
CA SER A 272 -17.79 -17.36 -28.89
C SER A 272 -19.05 -18.24 -28.97
N ILE A 273 -20.15 -17.85 -28.31
CA ILE A 273 -21.44 -18.53 -28.42
C ILE A 273 -21.99 -18.41 -29.84
N ASN A 274 -21.89 -17.22 -30.46
CA ASN A 274 -22.36 -17.00 -31.83
C ASN A 274 -21.54 -17.79 -32.85
N ASP A 275 -20.23 -17.88 -32.66
CA ASP A 275 -19.34 -18.67 -33.52
C ASP A 275 -19.66 -20.17 -33.43
N GLN A 276 -19.99 -20.67 -32.22
CA GLN A 276 -20.31 -22.09 -32.00
C GLN A 276 -21.75 -22.45 -32.35
N ILE A 277 -22.69 -21.51 -32.18
CA ILE A 277 -24.12 -21.70 -32.43
C ILE A 277 -24.57 -20.56 -33.33
N HIS A 278 -24.38 -20.75 -34.64
CA HIS A 278 -24.75 -19.74 -35.63
C HIS A 278 -26.23 -19.33 -35.49
N ILE A 279 -26.50 -18.03 -35.67
CA ILE A 279 -27.84 -17.47 -35.75
C ILE A 279 -28.26 -17.53 -37.21
N GLY A 280 -29.18 -18.42 -37.54
CA GLY A 280 -29.77 -18.47 -38.88
C GLY A 280 -30.90 -17.47 -39.04
N ILE A 281 -31.15 -17.08 -40.29
CA ILE A 281 -32.28 -16.24 -40.69
C ILE A 281 -33.38 -17.14 -41.25
N LEU A 282 -34.61 -16.92 -40.79
CA LEU A 282 -35.79 -17.64 -41.23
C LEU A 282 -36.67 -16.70 -42.06
N ASN A 283 -36.70 -16.93 -43.37
CA ASN A 283 -37.56 -16.19 -44.28
C ASN A 283 -38.88 -16.93 -44.47
N PHE A 284 -39.92 -16.46 -43.75
CA PHE A 284 -41.25 -17.07 -43.76
C PHE A 284 -41.91 -17.06 -45.16
N ASP A 285 -41.56 -16.11 -46.04
CA ASP A 285 -42.14 -16.00 -47.38
C ASP A 285 -41.51 -17.00 -48.38
N LYS A 286 -40.26 -17.41 -48.15
CA LYS A 286 -39.54 -18.37 -49.02
C LYS A 286 -39.78 -19.84 -48.63
N GLU A 287 -39.99 -20.14 -47.35
CA GLU A 287 -40.09 -21.53 -46.85
C GLU A 287 -41.43 -22.22 -47.15
N LEU A 288 -42.51 -21.49 -47.45
CA LEU A 288 -43.77 -22.14 -47.84
C LEU A 288 -43.68 -22.95 -49.15
N ASN A 289 -42.63 -22.74 -49.95
CA ASN A 289 -42.45 -23.33 -51.28
C ASN A 289 -41.26 -24.29 -51.41
N ARG A 290 -40.55 -24.63 -50.31
CA ARG A 290 -39.45 -25.61 -50.35
C ARG A 290 -39.57 -26.60 -49.20
N GLN A 291 -39.45 -27.89 -49.50
CA GLN A 291 -39.13 -28.89 -48.47
C GLN A 291 -37.80 -28.49 -47.81
N PRO A 292 -37.65 -28.68 -46.48
CA PRO A 292 -36.47 -28.20 -45.77
C PRO A 292 -35.25 -28.95 -46.27
N ILE A 293 -34.37 -28.24 -46.99
CA ILE A 293 -33.10 -28.77 -47.46
C ILE A 293 -32.16 -28.77 -46.26
N LEU A 294 -31.78 -29.97 -45.82
CA LEU A 294 -30.76 -30.23 -44.81
C LEU A 294 -29.37 -30.16 -45.46
N ASP A 295 -28.97 -29.01 -45.98
CA ASP A 295 -27.59 -28.83 -46.47
C ASP A 295 -26.86 -27.79 -45.60
N ASP A 296 -25.74 -28.27 -45.05
CA ASP A 296 -24.99 -27.77 -43.89
C ASP A 296 -23.80 -26.89 -44.35
N ASP A 297 -23.96 -26.10 -45.40
CA ASP A 297 -22.91 -25.20 -45.93
C ASP A 297 -23.51 -23.81 -46.16
N ASP A 298 -23.27 -22.88 -45.23
CA ASP A 298 -23.44 -21.45 -45.54
C ASP A 298 -22.25 -20.65 -45.01
N GLU A 299 -21.72 -19.82 -45.91
CA GLU A 299 -20.45 -19.11 -45.81
C GLU A 299 -20.44 -18.12 -44.64
N SER A 300 -19.29 -18.08 -43.96
CA SER A 300 -19.01 -17.16 -42.86
C SER A 300 -19.10 -15.69 -43.31
N GLN A 301 -20.13 -14.97 -42.87
CA GLN A 301 -20.04 -13.51 -42.72
C GLN A 301 -19.58 -13.16 -41.31
N ASP A 302 -18.28 -12.86 -41.20
CA ASP A 302 -17.69 -12.20 -40.05
C ASP A 302 -18.30 -10.81 -39.87
N ASN A 303 -19.04 -10.57 -38.78
CA ASN A 303 -19.25 -9.20 -38.29
C ASN A 303 -19.24 -9.17 -36.75
N PRO A 304 -18.33 -8.42 -36.10
CA PRO A 304 -18.05 -8.56 -34.67
C PRO A 304 -18.92 -7.69 -33.74
N ASP A 305 -19.91 -6.95 -34.25
CA ASP A 305 -20.83 -6.14 -33.43
C ASP A 305 -22.26 -6.70 -33.50
N GLY A 306 -22.90 -6.77 -32.33
CA GLY A 306 -24.13 -7.53 -32.10
C GLY A 306 -25.27 -7.23 -33.07
N ILE A 307 -25.99 -8.28 -33.47
CA ILE A 307 -27.29 -8.30 -34.18
C ILE A 307 -27.54 -7.01 -34.98
N VAL A 308 -26.72 -6.75 -35.99
CA VAL A 308 -27.06 -5.76 -37.01
C VAL A 308 -27.90 -6.50 -38.03
N VAL A 309 -29.21 -6.30 -37.96
CA VAL A 309 -30.16 -6.79 -38.96
C VAL A 309 -29.90 -5.99 -40.24
N ASP A 310 -29.57 -6.67 -41.34
CA ASP A 310 -29.53 -6.02 -42.66
C ASP A 310 -30.92 -5.38 -42.91
N GLU A 311 -30.96 -4.16 -43.43
CA GLU A 311 -32.24 -3.49 -43.74
C GLU A 311 -33.11 -4.33 -44.70
N GLN A 312 -32.48 -5.24 -45.47
CA GLN A 312 -33.14 -6.20 -46.36
C GLN A 312 -33.78 -7.40 -45.64
N GLU A 313 -33.46 -7.62 -44.36
CA GLU A 313 -33.95 -8.71 -43.52
C GLU A 313 -35.05 -8.29 -42.53
N ILE A 314 -35.43 -7.01 -42.56
CA ILE A 314 -36.51 -6.45 -41.73
C ILE A 314 -37.83 -7.14 -42.12
N GLY A 315 -38.31 -8.06 -41.27
CA GLY A 315 -39.51 -8.88 -41.49
C GLY A 315 -39.25 -10.38 -41.39
N ASN A 316 -37.99 -10.82 -41.47
CA ASN A 316 -37.60 -12.22 -41.28
C ASN A 316 -37.45 -12.57 -39.79
N GLY A 317 -37.67 -13.84 -39.46
CA GLY A 317 -37.33 -14.38 -38.14
C GLY A 317 -35.83 -14.65 -38.02
N VAL A 318 -35.31 -14.69 -36.79
CA VAL A 318 -33.97 -15.21 -36.49
C VAL A 318 -34.10 -16.43 -35.58
N TYR A 319 -33.27 -17.44 -35.79
CA TYR A 319 -33.33 -18.68 -35.01
C TYR A 319 -31.94 -19.22 -34.68
N ARG A 320 -31.86 -20.06 -33.65
CA ARG A 320 -30.70 -20.93 -33.39
C ARG A 320 -31.15 -22.38 -33.50
N SER A 321 -30.35 -23.19 -34.18
CA SER A 321 -30.67 -24.61 -34.36
C SER A 321 -30.63 -25.35 -33.01
N ILE A 322 -31.74 -26.00 -32.66
CA ILE A 322 -31.81 -26.84 -31.46
C ILE A 322 -30.84 -28.02 -31.54
N ARG A 323 -30.54 -28.51 -32.75
CA ARG A 323 -29.54 -29.57 -32.97
C ARG A 323 -28.14 -29.08 -32.59
N SER A 324 -27.76 -27.86 -33.00
CA SER A 324 -26.47 -27.26 -32.66
C SER A 324 -26.36 -26.99 -31.15
N LEU A 325 -27.43 -26.49 -30.54
CA LEU A 325 -27.51 -26.32 -29.08
C LEU A 325 -27.31 -27.65 -28.35
N LEU A 326 -28.03 -28.71 -28.74
CA LEU A 326 -27.94 -30.02 -28.09
C LEU A 326 -26.55 -30.66 -28.27
N LYS A 327 -25.91 -30.53 -29.44
CA LYS A 327 -24.53 -31.03 -29.66
C LYS A 327 -23.55 -30.49 -28.61
N ILE A 328 -23.72 -29.24 -28.17
CA ILE A 328 -22.86 -28.58 -27.17
C ILE A 328 -23.27 -28.94 -25.75
N LEU A 329 -24.58 -28.99 -25.47
CA LEU A 329 -25.10 -29.21 -24.11
C LEU A 329 -25.02 -30.67 -23.65
N ILE A 330 -25.20 -31.64 -24.55
CA ILE A 330 -25.18 -33.07 -24.21
C ILE A 330 -23.88 -33.48 -23.51
N PRO A 331 -22.67 -33.13 -24.00
CA PRO A 331 -21.43 -33.44 -23.30
C PRO A 331 -21.35 -32.88 -21.87
N ILE A 332 -21.99 -31.73 -21.60
CA ILE A 332 -22.01 -31.08 -20.29
C ILE A 332 -22.95 -31.82 -19.33
N TRP A 333 -24.11 -32.27 -19.83
CA TRP A 333 -25.09 -33.03 -19.04
C TRP A 333 -24.73 -34.51 -18.87
N ASN A 334 -23.87 -35.03 -19.75
CA ASN A 334 -23.37 -36.39 -19.66
C ASN A 334 -22.62 -36.56 -18.34
N LYS A 335 -22.95 -37.63 -17.59
CA LYS A 335 -22.50 -37.94 -16.21
C LYS A 335 -23.27 -37.26 -15.06
N LEU A 336 -23.98 -36.15 -15.29
CA LEU A 336 -24.77 -35.48 -14.25
C LEU A 336 -26.27 -35.83 -14.33
N ILE A 337 -26.83 -35.81 -15.55
CA ILE A 337 -28.28 -35.96 -15.81
C ILE A 337 -28.56 -37.05 -16.85
N LEU A 338 -27.69 -37.19 -17.85
CA LEU A 338 -27.88 -38.10 -18.98
C LEU A 338 -26.87 -39.26 -18.97
N GLN A 339 -27.34 -40.46 -19.34
CA GLN A 339 -26.56 -41.67 -19.59
C GLN A 339 -26.55 -42.05 -21.08
N PRO A 340 -25.51 -42.74 -21.58
CA PRO A 340 -25.49 -43.24 -22.95
C PRO A 340 -26.69 -44.17 -23.23
N GLY A 341 -27.46 -43.86 -24.28
CA GLY A 341 -28.68 -44.59 -24.65
C GLY A 341 -29.98 -43.97 -24.14
N ASP A 342 -29.91 -42.92 -23.30
CA ASP A 342 -31.09 -42.21 -22.84
C ASP A 342 -31.81 -41.47 -23.98
N THR A 343 -33.14 -41.47 -23.91
CA THR A 343 -33.97 -40.57 -24.71
C THR A 343 -34.01 -39.19 -24.05
N ILE A 344 -33.64 -38.14 -24.78
CA ILE A 344 -33.67 -36.76 -24.30
C ILE A 344 -35.10 -36.21 -24.43
N ASN A 345 -35.74 -35.95 -23.30
CA ASN A 345 -37.08 -35.39 -23.23
C ASN A 345 -36.99 -33.87 -23.04
N LEU A 346 -37.50 -33.12 -24.02
CA LEU A 346 -37.51 -31.65 -23.98
C LEU A 346 -38.94 -31.14 -23.92
N LYS A 347 -39.19 -30.19 -23.02
CA LYS A 347 -40.44 -29.43 -22.98
C LYS A 347 -40.22 -28.06 -23.59
N LEU A 348 -41.02 -27.73 -24.59
CA LEU A 348 -41.10 -26.38 -25.15
C LEU A 348 -42.17 -25.59 -24.39
N GLY A 349 -41.76 -24.47 -23.81
CA GLY A 349 -42.62 -23.46 -23.22
C GLY A 349 -42.57 -22.19 -24.05
N GLY A 350 -43.65 -21.42 -24.06
CA GLY A 350 -43.65 -20.06 -24.58
C GLY A 350 -44.13 -19.12 -23.49
N ASP A 351 -43.56 -17.92 -23.43
CA ASP A 351 -44.13 -16.87 -22.59
C ASP A 351 -45.44 -16.39 -23.23
N GLY A 352 -46.56 -16.97 -22.79
CA GLY A 352 -47.91 -16.63 -23.25
C GLY A 352 -48.29 -15.16 -23.04
N ARG A 353 -47.56 -14.41 -22.19
CA ARG A 353 -47.82 -12.97 -21.98
C ARG A 353 -47.32 -12.10 -23.13
N ASN A 354 -46.34 -12.56 -23.91
CA ASN A 354 -45.82 -11.83 -25.07
C ASN A 354 -46.62 -12.08 -26.36
N VAL A 355 -47.45 -13.12 -26.42
CA VAL A 355 -48.25 -13.45 -27.60
C VAL A 355 -49.48 -12.53 -27.74
N GLY A 356 -49.93 -11.90 -26.64
CA GLY A 356 -51.10 -11.00 -26.62
C GLY A 356 -50.78 -9.49 -26.73
N ARG A 357 -49.50 -9.10 -26.66
CA ARG A 357 -49.05 -7.70 -26.76
C ARG A 357 -48.13 -7.60 -27.97
N LYS A 358 -48.33 -6.59 -28.83
CA LYS A 358 -47.47 -6.31 -30.01
C LYS A 358 -46.01 -6.10 -29.59
N GLN A 359 -45.26 -7.17 -29.36
CA GLN A 359 -43.82 -7.15 -29.11
C GLN A 359 -43.10 -7.81 -30.28
N ASN A 360 -41.97 -7.22 -30.67
CA ASN A 360 -41.16 -7.65 -31.82
C ASN A 360 -40.36 -8.94 -31.55
N HIS A 361 -40.46 -9.53 -30.36
CA HIS A 361 -39.68 -10.70 -29.95
C HIS A 361 -40.58 -11.71 -29.22
N VAL A 362 -40.57 -12.96 -29.69
CA VAL A 362 -41.22 -14.10 -29.04
C VAL A 362 -40.13 -14.96 -28.40
N MET A 363 -40.26 -15.23 -27.10
CA MET A 363 -39.32 -16.09 -26.37
C MET A 363 -39.92 -17.49 -26.21
N ILE A 364 -39.19 -18.49 -26.69
CA ILE A 364 -39.49 -19.91 -26.50
C ILE A 364 -38.47 -20.45 -25.50
N THR A 365 -38.94 -21.00 -24.38
CA THR A 365 -38.13 -21.67 -23.37
C THR A 365 -38.07 -23.16 -23.66
N VAL A 366 -36.89 -23.77 -23.46
CA VAL A 366 -36.69 -25.21 -23.59
C VAL A 366 -36.20 -25.76 -22.26
N CYS A 367 -36.93 -26.73 -21.70
CA CYS A 367 -36.59 -27.37 -20.44
C CYS A 367 -36.24 -28.85 -20.65
N LEU A 368 -35.16 -29.32 -20.03
CA LEU A 368 -34.75 -30.72 -20.04
C LEU A 368 -35.53 -31.48 -18.96
N LEU A 369 -36.30 -32.49 -19.35
CA LEU A 369 -37.15 -33.27 -18.43
C LEU A 369 -36.45 -34.53 -17.88
N ASN A 370 -35.20 -34.77 -18.24
CA ASN A 370 -34.47 -35.97 -17.83
C ASN A 370 -34.14 -36.00 -16.32
N GLU A 371 -34.28 -34.87 -15.60
CA GLU A 371 -34.17 -34.82 -14.13
C GLU A 371 -35.45 -35.29 -13.40
N LYS A 372 -36.51 -35.71 -14.13
CA LYS A 372 -37.78 -36.20 -13.56
C LYS A 372 -38.42 -35.20 -12.59
N ASP A 373 -38.69 -35.62 -11.34
CA ASP A 373 -39.41 -34.84 -10.34
C ASP A 373 -38.61 -33.63 -9.84
N GLU A 374 -37.29 -33.61 -10.02
CA GLU A 374 -36.44 -32.46 -9.66
C GLU A 374 -36.79 -31.21 -10.47
N VAL A 375 -37.29 -31.38 -11.71
CA VAL A 375 -37.77 -30.28 -12.57
C VAL A 375 -38.99 -29.57 -11.97
N LEU A 376 -39.68 -30.20 -11.00
CA LEU A 376 -40.82 -29.61 -10.32
C LEU A 376 -40.43 -28.71 -9.14
N LYS A 377 -39.15 -28.66 -8.77
CA LYS A 377 -38.68 -27.78 -7.68
C LYS A 377 -38.91 -26.31 -8.05
N PRO A 378 -39.34 -25.47 -7.10
CA PRO A 378 -39.58 -24.05 -7.35
C PRO A 378 -38.39 -23.32 -7.96
N ASP A 379 -37.17 -23.71 -7.58
CA ASP A 379 -35.91 -23.12 -8.07
C ASP A 379 -35.68 -23.35 -9.58
N HIS A 380 -36.35 -24.35 -10.16
CA HIS A 380 -36.29 -24.69 -11.59
C HIS A 380 -37.49 -24.12 -12.39
N GLN A 381 -38.44 -23.46 -11.72
CA GLN A 381 -39.63 -22.87 -12.35
C GLN A 381 -39.51 -21.35 -12.43
N TYR A 382 -39.09 -20.87 -13.60
CA TYR A 382 -39.06 -19.44 -13.93
C TYR A 382 -40.39 -19.05 -14.59
N TRP A 383 -41.14 -18.12 -13.97
CA TRP A 383 -42.50 -17.70 -14.34
C TRP A 383 -42.53 -16.50 -15.27
#